data_AF-A0A316QMR2-F1
#
_entry.id   AF-A0A316QMR2-F1
#
_cell.length_a   1.000
_cell.length_b   1.000
_cell.length_c   1.000
_cell.angle_alpha   90.00
_cell.angle_beta   90.00
_cell.angle_gamma   90.00
#
_symmetry.space_group_name_H-M   'P 1'
#
loop_
_entity.id
_entity.type
_entity.pdbx_description
1 polymer ?
#
loop_
_entity_poly.entity_id
_entity_poly.type
_entity_poly.pdbx_seq_one_letter_code
_entity_poly.pdbx_strand_id
1 'polypeptide(L)'
;MKMLVASLSLGKFKNEAELFSFPISDDNIILMGQMIALQVFRNVLMFDYKVVEKLYNDLIKDLHHSNEPNYVISDGYDYVQIAICFLLQFKGKNINELYGNDRNGKLISIKTACFRQVDSYLMKFRRKNAQQRQIDFTNNKEMLVDPIDCFDNPTMDYSKADAILQTLQLSDIELKVLNCYLNGMKQAQGISSLGIQRGSVNYRKACIRQKFQLCFGAYHGSAYSCN
;
A
#
# COMPACT_ATOMS: atom_id res chain seq x y z
N MET A 1 -15.56 39.65 8.14
CA MET A 1 -15.34 38.18 8.13
C MET A 1 -15.75 37.62 9.47
N LYS A 2 -16.73 36.69 9.51
CA LYS A 2 -16.94 35.87 10.72
C LYS A 2 -15.83 34.81 10.76
N MET A 3 -15.27 34.55 11.95
CA MET A 3 -14.27 33.50 12.14
C MET A 3 -14.90 32.14 11.83
N LEU A 4 -14.16 31.26 11.15
CA LEU A 4 -14.66 29.95 10.71
C LEU A 4 -15.15 29.07 11.89
N VAL A 5 -14.47 29.14 13.04
CA VAL A 5 -14.92 28.52 14.30
C VAL A 5 -16.31 29.02 14.72
N ALA A 6 -16.54 30.34 14.64
CA ALA A 6 -17.80 30.93 15.06
C ALA A 6 -18.95 30.55 14.11
N SER A 7 -18.69 30.43 12.81
CA SER A 7 -19.71 29.95 11.87
C SER A 7 -20.05 28.48 12.08
N LEU A 8 -19.05 27.61 12.24
CA LEU A 8 -19.27 26.17 12.40
C LEU A 8 -19.86 25.80 13.76
N SER A 9 -19.58 26.59 14.80
CA SER A 9 -20.13 26.37 16.14
C SER A 9 -21.47 27.07 16.39
N LEU A 10 -22.08 27.67 15.37
CA LEU A 10 -23.29 28.50 15.49
C LEU A 10 -23.17 29.60 16.57
N GLY A 11 -21.95 30.14 16.74
CA GLY A 11 -21.64 31.18 17.73
C GLY A 11 -21.30 30.68 19.13
N LYS A 12 -21.26 29.36 19.40
CA LYS A 12 -20.87 28.80 20.71
C LYS A 12 -19.43 29.18 21.09
N PHE A 13 -18.53 29.30 20.12
CA PHE A 13 -17.15 29.73 20.33
C PHE A 13 -16.81 30.89 19.39
N LYS A 14 -16.16 31.94 19.90
CA LYS A 14 -15.75 33.13 19.13
C LYS A 14 -14.50 32.86 18.29
N ASN A 15 -13.57 32.06 18.80
CA ASN A 15 -12.31 31.76 18.13
C ASN A 15 -11.74 30.38 18.55
N GLU A 16 -10.66 29.96 17.89
CA GLU A 16 -9.97 28.69 18.15
C GLU A 16 -9.38 28.63 19.57
N ALA A 17 -8.88 29.75 20.10
CA ALA A 17 -8.30 29.77 21.44
C ALA A 17 -9.36 29.50 22.53
N GLU A 18 -10.55 30.05 22.37
CA GLU A 18 -11.69 29.79 23.24
C GLU A 18 -12.11 28.32 23.14
N LEU A 19 -12.26 27.77 21.93
CA LEU A 19 -12.55 26.36 21.70
C LEU A 19 -11.56 25.44 22.45
N PHE A 20 -10.26 25.69 22.31
CA PHE A 20 -9.20 24.88 22.94
C PHE A 20 -9.00 25.17 24.44
N SER A 21 -9.72 26.14 25.01
CA SER A 21 -9.69 26.37 26.46
C SER A 21 -10.59 25.39 27.22
N PHE A 22 -11.62 24.83 26.55
CA PHE A 22 -12.52 23.84 27.12
C PHE A 22 -11.90 22.43 27.12
N PRO A 23 -12.27 21.57 28.10
CA PRO A 23 -11.91 20.16 28.06
C PRO A 23 -12.58 19.47 26.87
N ILE A 24 -11.97 18.38 26.40
CA ILE A 24 -12.46 17.60 25.27
C ILE A 24 -13.80 16.95 25.66
N SER A 25 -14.85 17.18 24.88
CA SER A 25 -16.19 16.65 25.08
C SER A 25 -16.84 16.24 23.76
N ASP A 26 -17.94 15.48 23.82
CA ASP A 26 -18.64 15.03 22.61
C ASP A 26 -19.13 16.20 21.74
N ASP A 27 -19.49 17.32 22.39
CA ASP A 27 -19.99 18.52 21.71
C ASP A 27 -18.94 19.28 20.91
N ASN A 28 -17.68 19.27 21.36
CA ASN A 28 -16.63 20.13 20.81
C ASN A 28 -15.55 19.37 20.03
N ILE A 29 -15.49 18.04 20.19
CA ILE A 29 -14.40 17.24 19.62
C ILE A 29 -14.36 17.26 18.10
N ILE A 30 -15.52 17.28 17.45
CA ILE A 30 -15.61 17.36 15.99
C ILE A 30 -14.97 18.66 15.53
N LEU A 31 -15.40 19.79 16.11
CA LEU A 31 -14.87 21.10 15.77
C LEU A 31 -13.38 21.23 16.10
N MET A 32 -12.92 20.67 17.23
CA MET A 32 -11.49 20.60 17.56
C MET A 32 -10.69 19.85 16.50
N GLY A 33 -11.18 18.68 16.05
CA GLY A 33 -10.55 17.90 14.99
C GLY A 33 -10.48 18.66 13.67
N GLN A 34 -11.55 19.37 13.30
CA GLN A 34 -11.61 20.21 12.11
C GLN A 34 -10.54 21.32 12.15
N MET A 35 -10.42 22.01 13.29
CA MET A 35 -9.45 23.10 13.44
C MET A 35 -8.00 22.57 13.42
N ILE A 36 -7.75 21.40 14.01
CA ILE A 36 -6.42 20.77 13.97
C ILE A 36 -6.03 20.39 12.54
N ALA A 37 -6.92 19.74 11.79
CA ALA A 37 -6.64 19.36 10.41
C ALA A 37 -6.33 20.57 9.51
N LEU A 38 -7.13 21.63 9.61
CA LEU A 38 -6.88 22.89 8.89
C LEU A 38 -5.54 23.53 9.25
N GLN A 39 -5.18 23.54 10.53
CA GLN A 39 -3.89 24.07 11.00
C GLN A 39 -2.71 23.23 10.46
N VAL A 40 -2.83 21.89 10.42
CA VAL A 40 -1.81 21.02 9.81
C VAL A 40 -1.64 21.35 8.33
N PHE A 41 -2.73 21.40 7.57
CA PHE A 41 -2.69 21.72 6.15
C PHE A 41 -2.08 23.09 5.89
N ARG A 42 -2.47 24.11 6.66
CA ARG A 42 -1.92 25.48 6.53
C ARG A 42 -0.42 25.53 6.78
N ASN A 43 0.08 24.77 7.74
CA ASN A 43 1.52 24.69 8.01
C ASN A 43 2.28 24.02 6.86
N VAL A 44 1.74 22.95 6.28
CA VAL A 44 2.41 22.19 5.21
C VAL A 44 2.25 22.86 3.84
N LEU A 45 1.18 23.61 3.63
CA LEU A 45 0.91 24.41 2.42
C LEU A 45 2.11 25.29 2.02
N MET A 46 2.83 25.84 3.01
CA MET A 46 4.04 26.64 2.79
C MET A 46 5.15 25.92 2.02
N PHE A 47 5.15 24.59 2.03
CA PHE A 47 6.19 23.74 1.45
C PHE A 47 5.72 22.92 0.24
N ASP A 48 4.42 22.65 0.11
CA ASP A 48 3.87 21.79 -0.96
C ASP A 48 2.47 22.22 -1.38
N TYR A 49 2.42 23.14 -2.33
CA TYR A 49 1.18 23.71 -2.82
C TYR A 49 0.35 22.68 -3.59
N LYS A 50 0.92 21.83 -4.44
CA LYS A 50 0.11 21.04 -5.39
C LYS A 50 -0.84 20.01 -4.75
N VAL A 51 -0.40 19.28 -3.73
CA VAL A 51 -1.21 18.20 -3.13
C VAL A 51 -2.00 18.72 -1.92
N VAL A 52 -1.37 19.54 -1.09
CA VAL A 52 -1.98 19.99 0.17
C VAL A 52 -3.00 21.11 -0.07
N GLU A 53 -2.83 21.95 -1.10
CA GLU A 53 -3.84 22.95 -1.48
C GLU A 53 -5.16 22.30 -1.86
N LYS A 54 -5.12 21.19 -2.60
CA LYS A 54 -6.33 20.44 -2.94
C LYS A 54 -7.03 19.93 -1.66
N LEU A 55 -6.31 19.25 -0.79
CA LEU A 55 -6.85 18.74 0.48
C LEU A 55 -7.41 19.86 1.38
N TYR A 56 -6.72 21.00 1.43
CA TYR A 56 -7.17 22.17 2.19
C TYR A 56 -8.45 22.75 1.61
N ASN A 57 -8.49 22.99 0.30
CA ASN A 57 -9.67 23.57 -0.36
C ASN A 57 -10.87 22.63 -0.29
N ASP A 58 -10.66 21.32 -0.47
CA ASP A 58 -11.73 20.34 -0.38
C ASP A 58 -12.23 20.18 1.06
N LEU A 59 -11.35 20.19 2.08
CA LEU A 59 -11.80 20.22 3.47
C LEU A 59 -12.61 21.49 3.78
N ILE A 60 -12.19 22.67 3.30
CA ILE A 60 -12.97 23.91 3.49
C ILE A 60 -14.38 23.76 2.88
N LYS A 61 -14.49 23.18 1.67
CA LYS A 61 -15.80 22.90 1.07
C LYS A 61 -16.62 21.95 1.95
N ASP A 62 -16.02 20.87 2.44
CA ASP A 62 -16.72 19.90 3.29
C ASP A 62 -17.28 20.55 4.57
N LEU A 63 -16.52 21.47 5.17
CA LEU A 63 -16.97 22.20 6.36
C LEU A 63 -18.19 23.09 6.05
N HIS A 64 -18.21 23.72 4.88
CA HIS A 64 -19.34 24.56 4.45
C HIS A 64 -20.61 23.76 4.13
N HIS A 65 -20.47 22.52 3.67
CA HIS A 65 -21.61 21.63 3.34
C HIS A 65 -21.87 20.59 4.45
N SER A 66 -21.33 20.78 5.66
CA SER A 66 -21.41 19.82 6.78
C SER A 66 -22.84 19.49 7.24
N ASN A 67 -23.81 20.35 6.94
CA ASN A 67 -25.22 20.15 7.28
C ASN A 67 -26.05 19.54 6.13
N GLU A 68 -25.44 19.28 4.97
CA GLU A 68 -26.12 18.74 3.80
C GLU A 68 -26.05 17.21 3.81
N PRO A 69 -27.19 16.50 3.96
CA PRO A 69 -27.19 15.04 4.17
C PRO A 69 -26.69 14.24 2.97
N ASN A 70 -26.75 14.80 1.76
CA ASN A 70 -26.35 14.13 0.52
C ASN A 70 -24.99 14.61 -0.01
N TYR A 71 -24.28 15.45 0.75
CA TYR A 71 -22.99 15.94 0.33
C TYR A 71 -21.91 14.87 0.50
N VAL A 72 -21.14 14.63 -0.56
CA VAL A 72 -20.04 13.65 -0.55
C VAL A 72 -18.80 14.31 0.03
N ILE A 73 -18.40 13.84 1.21
CA ILE A 73 -17.23 14.32 1.95
C ILE A 73 -15.94 13.91 1.22
N SER A 74 -14.95 14.81 1.16
CA SER A 74 -13.66 14.56 0.51
C SER A 74 -12.63 13.84 1.40
N ASP A 75 -11.56 13.35 0.79
CA ASP A 75 -10.37 12.79 1.48
C ASP A 75 -9.74 13.79 2.48
N GLY A 76 -10.00 15.09 2.35
CA GLY A 76 -9.55 16.10 3.31
C GLY A 76 -10.12 15.87 4.71
N TYR A 77 -11.33 15.29 4.81
CA TYR A 77 -12.00 15.02 6.07
C TYR A 77 -11.46 13.78 6.79
N ASP A 78 -10.74 12.88 6.11
CA ASP A 78 -10.07 11.76 6.77
C ASP A 78 -9.08 12.26 7.84
N TYR A 79 -8.43 13.39 7.59
CA TYR A 79 -7.51 14.02 8.54
C TYR A 79 -8.23 14.61 9.75
N VAL A 80 -9.48 15.06 9.58
CA VAL A 80 -10.37 15.46 10.68
C VAL A 80 -10.69 14.24 11.53
N GLN A 81 -11.06 13.11 10.90
CA GLN A 81 -11.37 11.87 11.61
C GLN A 81 -10.16 11.34 12.38
N ILE A 82 -8.95 11.38 11.79
CA ILE A 82 -7.71 11.02 12.49
C ILE A 82 -7.52 11.87 13.75
N ALA A 83 -7.74 13.19 13.65
CA ALA A 83 -7.65 14.09 14.80
C ALA A 83 -8.70 13.75 15.87
N ILE A 84 -9.96 13.53 15.48
CA ILE A 84 -11.05 13.15 16.39
C ILE A 84 -10.73 11.84 17.10
N CYS A 85 -10.34 10.80 16.37
CA CYS A 85 -9.98 9.49 16.93
C CYS A 85 -8.82 9.57 17.94
N PHE A 86 -7.88 10.47 17.71
CA PHE A 86 -6.80 10.73 18.67
C PHE A 86 -7.32 11.44 19.92
N LEU A 87 -8.09 12.51 19.76
CA LEU A 87 -8.59 13.32 20.88
C LEU A 87 -9.60 12.57 21.75
N LEU A 88 -10.38 11.64 21.18
CA LEU A 88 -11.38 10.85 21.92
C LEU A 88 -10.76 10.10 23.12
N GLN A 89 -9.50 9.69 23.00
CA GLN A 89 -8.76 9.00 24.06
C GLN A 89 -8.50 9.89 25.29
N PHE A 90 -8.65 11.21 25.14
CA PHE A 90 -8.41 12.22 26.16
C PHE A 90 -9.69 12.97 26.56
N LYS A 91 -10.87 12.37 26.33
CA LYS A 91 -12.15 12.95 26.74
C LYS A 91 -12.12 13.33 28.23
N GLY A 92 -12.59 14.54 28.54
CA GLY A 92 -12.57 15.13 29.87
C GLY A 92 -11.28 15.88 30.24
N LYS A 93 -10.19 15.73 29.47
CA LYS A 93 -8.93 16.44 29.69
C LYS A 93 -8.84 17.72 28.85
N ASN A 94 -8.05 18.68 29.32
CA ASN A 94 -7.71 19.85 28.53
C ASN A 94 -6.64 19.51 27.49
N ILE A 95 -6.77 20.04 26.27
CA ILE A 95 -5.85 19.75 25.18
C ILE A 95 -4.41 20.26 25.43
N ASN A 96 -4.25 21.20 26.36
CA ASN A 96 -2.94 21.73 26.76
C ASN A 96 -2.27 20.90 27.87
N GLU A 97 -2.96 19.90 28.43
CA GLU A 97 -2.35 18.98 29.39
C GLU A 97 -1.19 18.19 28.76
N LEU A 98 -0.30 17.72 29.63
CA LEU A 98 0.86 16.95 29.26
C LEU A 98 0.43 15.58 28.73
N TYR A 99 0.88 15.26 27.51
CA TYR A 99 0.69 13.96 26.89
C TYR A 99 1.82 13.00 27.26
N GLY A 100 3.07 13.46 27.17
CA GLY A 100 4.25 12.65 27.43
C GLY A 100 5.52 13.29 26.90
N ASN A 101 6.60 12.51 26.89
CA ASN A 101 7.90 12.93 26.39
C ASN A 101 8.03 12.63 24.90
N ASP A 102 8.58 13.60 24.17
CA ASP A 102 9.01 13.43 22.79
C ASP A 102 10.22 12.49 22.69
N ARG A 103 10.58 12.08 21.47
CA ARG A 103 11.84 11.37 21.17
C ARG A 103 13.08 12.10 21.69
N ASN A 104 12.99 13.43 21.81
CA ASN A 104 14.05 14.29 22.32
C ASN A 104 13.93 14.55 23.84
N GLY A 105 13.04 13.86 24.55
CA GLY A 105 12.80 14.03 26.00
C GLY A 105 12.01 15.28 26.39
N LYS A 106 11.56 16.10 25.41
CA LYS A 106 10.76 17.30 25.67
C LYS A 106 9.30 16.92 26.00
N LEU A 107 8.76 17.47 27.07
CA LEU A 107 7.35 17.37 27.40
C LEU A 107 6.49 18.05 26.33
N ILE A 108 5.52 17.33 25.78
CA ILE A 108 4.57 17.82 24.78
C ILE A 108 3.15 17.77 25.31
N SER A 109 2.32 18.72 24.85
CA SER A 109 0.89 18.73 25.14
C SER A 109 0.11 17.74 24.26
N ILE A 110 -1.09 17.37 24.69
CA ILE A 110 -2.03 16.54 23.90
C ILE A 110 -2.28 17.19 22.54
N LYS A 111 -2.44 18.52 22.49
CA LYS A 111 -2.57 19.29 21.25
C LYS A 111 -1.40 19.00 20.32
N THR A 112 -0.18 19.20 20.80
CA THR A 112 1.04 19.00 20.00
C THR A 112 1.19 17.55 19.53
N ALA A 113 0.82 16.58 20.37
CA ALA A 113 0.83 15.17 20.01
C ALA A 113 -0.18 14.87 18.88
N CYS A 114 -1.40 15.40 18.99
CA CYS A 114 -2.43 15.27 17.96
C CYS A 114 -1.99 15.89 16.63
N PHE A 115 -1.41 17.10 16.67
CA PHE A 115 -0.84 17.77 15.50
C PHE A 115 0.16 16.89 14.76
N ARG A 116 1.11 16.31 15.50
CA ARG A 116 2.15 15.45 14.95
C ARG A 116 1.60 14.14 14.40
N GLN A 117 0.56 13.59 15.02
CA GLN A 117 -0.10 12.39 14.53
C GLN A 117 -0.71 12.65 13.15
N VAL A 118 -1.51 13.69 13.01
CA VAL A 118 -2.15 14.09 11.74
C VAL A 118 -1.10 14.44 10.68
N ASP A 119 -0.09 15.22 11.05
CA ASP A 119 1.03 15.58 10.15
C ASP A 119 1.80 14.34 9.67
N SER A 120 2.03 13.35 10.55
CA SER A 120 2.69 12.09 10.17
C SER A 120 1.92 11.35 9.07
N TYR A 121 0.58 11.29 9.18
CA TYR A 121 -0.27 10.69 8.14
C TYR A 121 -0.19 11.46 6.83
N LEU A 122 -0.21 12.79 6.89
CA LEU A 122 -0.08 13.63 5.70
C LEU A 122 1.28 13.41 5.01
N MET A 123 2.36 13.32 5.79
CA MET A 123 3.70 13.05 5.27
C MET A 123 3.83 11.64 4.67
N LYS A 124 3.12 10.64 5.20
CA LYS A 124 3.05 9.30 4.60
C LYS A 124 2.28 9.34 3.28
N PHE A 125 1.15 10.03 3.24
CA PHE A 125 0.37 10.22 2.02
C PHE A 125 1.20 10.91 0.92
N ARG A 126 1.91 11.99 1.26
CA ARG A 126 2.80 12.70 0.33
C ARG A 126 3.91 11.79 -0.20
N ARG A 127 4.57 11.01 0.67
CA ARG A 127 5.62 10.06 0.26
C ARG A 127 5.09 8.98 -0.67
N LYS A 128 3.92 8.40 -0.35
CA LYS A 128 3.27 7.39 -1.21
C LYS A 128 2.90 7.96 -2.57
N ASN A 129 2.33 9.17 -2.62
CA ASN A 129 2.02 9.84 -3.88
C ASN A 129 3.28 10.13 -4.71
N ALA A 130 4.38 10.56 -4.08
CA ALA A 130 5.65 10.77 -4.78
C ALA A 130 6.20 9.47 -5.38
N GLN A 131 6.12 8.35 -4.64
CA GLN A 131 6.50 7.02 -5.15
C GLN A 131 5.58 6.54 -6.28
N GLN A 132 4.28 6.79 -6.20
CA GLN A 132 3.32 6.43 -7.25
C GLN A 132 3.48 7.29 -8.51
N ARG A 133 3.94 8.54 -8.40
CA ARG A 133 4.32 9.36 -9.57
C ARG A 133 5.57 8.84 -10.28
N GLN A 134 6.34 7.95 -9.67
CA GLN A 134 7.43 7.22 -10.32
C GLN A 134 6.95 5.95 -11.06
N ILE A 135 5.64 5.79 -11.27
CA ILE A 135 5.15 4.87 -12.30
C ILE A 135 5.58 5.45 -13.65
N ASP A 136 6.62 4.84 -14.20
CA ASP A 136 7.16 5.19 -15.50
C ASP A 136 6.22 4.75 -16.61
N PHE A 137 5.53 5.70 -17.23
CA PHE A 137 4.69 5.46 -18.41
C PHE A 137 5.52 5.17 -19.68
N THR A 138 6.83 5.39 -19.67
CA THR A 138 7.73 5.01 -20.77
C THR A 138 8.19 3.56 -20.68
N ASN A 139 7.89 2.88 -19.57
CA ASN A 139 8.06 1.46 -19.47
C ASN A 139 6.86 0.80 -20.18
N ASN A 140 7.02 0.57 -21.48
CA ASN A 140 6.06 -0.11 -22.35
C ASN A 140 5.84 -1.57 -21.92
N LYS A 141 5.23 -1.79 -20.76
CA LYS A 141 4.30 -2.91 -20.56
C LYS A 141 2.95 -2.47 -21.09
N GLU A 142 2.95 -2.05 -22.35
CA GLU A 142 1.77 -1.66 -23.11
C GLU A 142 0.85 -2.88 -23.20
N MET A 143 -0.43 -2.64 -22.93
CA MET A 143 -1.52 -3.58 -22.73
C MET A 143 -1.64 -4.12 -21.30
N LEU A 144 -2.71 -3.68 -20.62
CA LEU A 144 -3.35 -4.53 -19.62
C LEU A 144 -3.60 -5.85 -20.33
N VAL A 145 -2.91 -6.93 -19.93
CA VAL A 145 -3.23 -8.26 -20.43
C VAL A 145 -4.67 -8.52 -20.00
N ASP A 146 -5.56 -8.77 -20.97
CA ASP A 146 -6.93 -9.18 -20.66
C ASP A 146 -6.89 -10.31 -19.62
N PRO A 147 -7.79 -10.32 -18.63
CA PRO A 147 -7.85 -11.41 -17.68
C PRO A 147 -7.82 -12.72 -18.45
N ILE A 148 -6.77 -13.52 -18.25
CA ILE A 148 -6.65 -14.83 -18.91
C ILE A 148 -7.94 -15.57 -18.54
N ASP A 149 -8.76 -15.91 -19.52
CA ASP A 149 -9.95 -16.69 -19.28
C ASP A 149 -9.50 -18.08 -18.82
N CYS A 150 -9.53 -18.30 -17.50
CA CYS A 150 -9.14 -19.55 -16.86
C CYS A 150 -10.09 -20.71 -17.19
N PHE A 151 -11.21 -20.43 -17.87
CA PHE A 151 -12.27 -21.40 -18.18
C PHE A 151 -12.26 -21.84 -19.64
N ASP A 152 -11.63 -21.07 -20.53
CA ASP A 152 -11.26 -21.56 -21.84
C ASP A 152 -10.15 -22.60 -21.67
N ASN A 153 -10.48 -23.86 -21.93
CA ASN A 153 -9.49 -24.91 -22.12
C ASN A 153 -9.18 -24.97 -23.62
N PRO A 154 -8.31 -24.10 -24.19
CA PRO A 154 -7.85 -24.31 -25.54
C PRO A 154 -7.19 -25.68 -25.59
N THR A 155 -7.46 -26.45 -26.64
CA THR A 155 -6.70 -27.67 -26.93
C THR A 155 -5.22 -27.32 -26.97
N MET A 156 -4.49 -27.62 -25.89
CA MET A 156 -3.07 -27.28 -25.78
C MET A 156 -2.30 -28.09 -26.81
N ASP A 157 -1.69 -27.40 -27.76
CA ASP A 157 -0.79 -28.02 -28.74
C ASP A 157 0.57 -28.31 -28.09
N TYR A 158 0.81 -29.58 -27.78
CA TYR A 158 2.07 -30.07 -27.20
C TYR A 158 3.12 -30.44 -28.26
N SER A 159 2.89 -30.20 -29.56
CA SER A 159 3.80 -30.60 -30.64
C SER A 159 5.24 -30.12 -30.44
N LYS A 160 5.42 -28.91 -29.89
CA LYS A 160 6.75 -28.36 -29.57
C LYS A 160 7.42 -29.11 -28.41
N ALA A 161 6.67 -29.46 -27.38
CA ALA A 161 7.19 -30.21 -26.24
C ALA A 161 7.59 -31.63 -26.66
N ASP A 162 6.79 -32.28 -27.50
CA ASP A 162 7.08 -33.60 -28.04
C ASP A 162 8.33 -33.60 -28.91
N ALA A 163 8.51 -32.59 -29.76
CA ALA A 163 9.73 -32.43 -30.56
C ALA A 163 10.99 -32.26 -29.66
N ILE A 164 10.89 -31.51 -28.56
CA ILE A 164 11.97 -31.38 -27.58
C ILE A 164 12.26 -32.71 -26.88
N LEU A 165 11.24 -33.47 -26.50
CA LEU A 165 11.42 -34.78 -25.87
C LEU A 165 12.07 -35.80 -26.83
N GLN A 166 11.67 -35.80 -28.10
CA GLN A 166 12.26 -36.67 -29.13
C GLN A 166 13.75 -36.35 -29.37
N THR A 167 14.10 -35.07 -29.43
CA THR A 167 15.49 -34.63 -29.64
C THR A 167 16.39 -34.91 -28.43
N LEU A 168 15.86 -34.82 -27.21
CA LEU A 168 16.61 -35.08 -25.97
C LEU A 168 17.05 -36.54 -25.79
N GLN A 169 16.38 -37.50 -26.46
CA GLN A 169 16.65 -38.94 -26.34
C GLN A 169 16.86 -39.38 -24.88
N LEU A 170 15.86 -39.11 -24.04
CA LEU A 170 15.89 -39.49 -22.63
C LEU A 170 15.69 -41.00 -22.49
N SER A 171 16.39 -41.61 -21.53
CA SER A 171 16.09 -42.98 -21.10
C SER A 171 14.75 -43.03 -20.37
N ASP A 172 14.12 -44.21 -20.32
CA ASP A 172 12.82 -44.41 -19.66
C ASP A 172 12.79 -43.90 -18.22
N ILE A 173 13.90 -44.03 -17.50
CA ILE A 173 13.99 -43.59 -16.11
C ILE A 173 14.18 -42.07 -16.01
N GLU A 174 14.91 -41.46 -16.94
CA GLU A 174 15.02 -40.00 -17.03
C GLU A 174 13.68 -39.36 -17.39
N LEU A 175 12.94 -39.96 -18.32
CA LEU A 175 11.61 -39.50 -18.71
C LEU A 175 10.62 -39.61 -17.54
N LYS A 176 10.62 -40.73 -16.81
CA LYS A 176 9.81 -40.89 -15.59
C LYS A 176 10.16 -39.86 -14.52
N VAL A 177 11.46 -39.58 -14.32
CA VAL A 177 11.91 -38.51 -13.41
C VAL A 177 11.40 -37.14 -13.87
N LEU A 178 11.49 -36.83 -15.16
CA LEU A 178 11.01 -35.57 -15.72
C LEU A 178 9.51 -35.40 -15.50
N ASN A 179 8.71 -36.44 -15.80
CA ASN A 179 7.25 -36.42 -15.63
C ASN A 179 6.82 -36.20 -14.17
N CYS A 180 7.53 -36.76 -13.19
CA CYS A 180 7.25 -36.47 -11.78
C CYS A 180 7.38 -34.96 -11.48
N TYR A 181 8.40 -34.30 -12.01
CA TYR A 181 8.60 -32.86 -11.78
C TYR A 181 7.68 -31.98 -12.63
N LEU A 182 7.32 -32.41 -13.85
CA LEU A 182 6.30 -31.73 -14.67
C LEU A 182 4.93 -31.75 -13.98
N ASN A 183 4.60 -32.84 -13.27
CA ASN A 183 3.40 -32.97 -12.45
C ASN A 183 3.49 -32.22 -11.10
N GLY A 184 4.52 -31.42 -10.87
CA GLY A 184 4.69 -30.61 -9.65
C GLY A 184 5.09 -31.40 -8.40
N MET A 185 5.55 -32.65 -8.52
CA MET A 185 5.92 -33.47 -7.37
C MET A 185 7.17 -32.92 -6.66
N LYS A 186 7.13 -32.94 -5.32
CA LYS A 186 8.30 -32.64 -4.48
C LYS A 186 9.30 -33.81 -4.53
N GLN A 187 10.57 -33.54 -4.24
CA GLN A 187 11.64 -34.55 -4.32
C GLN A 187 11.32 -35.85 -3.55
N ALA A 188 10.76 -35.76 -2.35
CA ALA A 188 10.37 -36.95 -1.58
C ALA A 188 9.25 -37.77 -2.24
N GLN A 189 8.29 -37.09 -2.88
CA GLN A 189 7.19 -37.74 -3.62
C GLN A 189 7.73 -38.44 -4.87
N GLY A 190 8.63 -37.79 -5.62
CA GLY A 190 9.29 -38.39 -6.79
C GLY A 190 10.17 -39.60 -6.44
N ILE A 191 10.86 -39.57 -5.30
CA ILE A 191 11.61 -40.71 -4.75
C ILE A 191 10.66 -41.87 -4.46
N SER A 192 9.54 -41.59 -3.78
CA SER A 192 8.55 -42.59 -3.40
C SER A 192 7.83 -43.20 -4.60
N SER A 193 7.50 -42.40 -5.62
CA SER A 193 6.78 -42.86 -6.81
C SER A 193 7.64 -43.69 -7.76
N LEU A 194 8.95 -43.43 -7.78
CA LEU A 194 9.91 -44.08 -8.68
C LEU A 194 10.71 -45.19 -8.01
N GLY A 195 10.65 -45.33 -6.68
CA GLY A 195 11.39 -46.35 -5.93
C GLY A 195 12.91 -46.20 -6.01
N ILE A 196 13.42 -44.98 -6.21
CA ILE A 196 14.85 -44.70 -6.42
C ILE A 196 15.42 -43.79 -5.33
N GLN A 197 16.71 -43.97 -5.01
CA GLN A 197 17.39 -43.15 -4.00
C GLN A 197 17.52 -41.69 -4.44
N ARG A 198 17.60 -40.77 -3.46
CA ARG A 198 17.77 -39.32 -3.66
C ARG A 198 18.94 -38.97 -4.60
N GLY A 199 20.08 -39.63 -4.44
CA GLY A 199 21.25 -39.40 -5.30
C GLY A 199 20.98 -39.76 -6.76
N SER A 200 20.22 -40.83 -7.00
CA SER A 200 19.83 -41.29 -8.33
C SER A 200 18.88 -40.31 -9.02
N VAL A 201 17.96 -39.68 -8.28
CA VAL A 201 17.10 -38.60 -8.78
C VAL A 201 17.94 -37.37 -9.17
N ASN A 202 18.85 -36.93 -8.30
CA ASN A 202 19.69 -35.76 -8.56
C ASN A 202 20.61 -35.96 -9.77
N TYR A 203 21.21 -37.15 -9.89
CA TYR A 203 22.03 -37.54 -11.03
C TYR A 203 21.23 -37.45 -12.33
N ARG A 204 20.03 -38.06 -12.39
CA ARG A 204 19.18 -38.02 -13.59
C ARG A 204 18.72 -36.61 -13.95
N LYS A 205 18.41 -35.76 -12.96
CA LYS A 205 18.11 -34.34 -13.19
C LYS A 205 19.30 -33.60 -13.81
N ALA A 206 20.52 -33.90 -13.37
CA ALA A 206 21.72 -33.32 -13.95
C ALA A 206 21.95 -33.82 -15.40
N CYS A 207 21.76 -35.11 -15.66
CA CYS A 207 21.84 -35.68 -17.02
C CYS A 207 20.82 -35.05 -17.97
N ILE A 208 19.55 -34.88 -17.55
CA ILE A 208 18.52 -34.22 -18.37
C ILE A 208 18.94 -32.78 -18.71
N ARG A 209 19.43 -32.02 -17.72
CA ARG A 209 19.93 -30.64 -17.94
C ARG A 209 21.11 -30.60 -18.91
N GLN A 210 22.02 -31.56 -18.78
CA GLN A 210 23.18 -31.66 -19.65
C GLN A 210 22.78 -31.99 -21.10
N LYS A 211 21.89 -32.97 -21.29
CA LYS A 211 21.33 -33.30 -22.62
C LYS A 211 20.62 -32.11 -23.25
N PHE A 212 19.82 -31.39 -22.46
CA PHE A 212 19.16 -30.17 -22.92
C PHE A 212 20.16 -29.10 -23.34
N GLN A 213 21.21 -28.87 -22.54
CA GLN A 213 22.27 -27.92 -22.88
C GLN A 213 23.07 -28.35 -24.12
N LEU A 214 23.26 -29.63 -24.36
CA LEU A 214 23.96 -30.11 -25.55
C LEU A 214 23.12 -29.95 -26.83
N CYS A 215 21.81 -30.18 -26.74
CA CYS A 215 20.90 -30.06 -27.89
C CYS A 215 20.50 -28.60 -28.19
N PHE A 216 20.41 -27.74 -27.16
CA PHE A 216 19.81 -26.40 -27.27
C PHE A 216 20.66 -25.27 -26.66
N GLY A 217 21.89 -25.54 -26.21
CA GLY A 217 22.69 -24.65 -25.36
C GLY A 217 23.29 -23.39 -25.98
N ALA A 218 22.80 -22.94 -27.13
CA ALA A 218 23.06 -21.58 -27.63
C ALA A 218 21.79 -20.74 -27.50
N TYR A 219 21.33 -20.48 -26.27
CA TYR A 219 20.37 -19.41 -26.01
C TYR A 219 21.12 -18.17 -25.49
N HIS A 220 21.09 -17.12 -26.31
CA HIS A 220 21.44 -15.75 -25.94
C HIS A 220 20.71 -15.38 -24.64
N GLY A 221 21.47 -15.12 -23.59
CA GLY A 221 20.92 -14.63 -22.33
C GLY A 221 20.22 -13.30 -22.56
N SER A 222 18.89 -13.26 -22.42
CA SER A 222 18.23 -12.02 -22.05
C SER A 222 18.79 -11.63 -20.70
N ALA A 223 19.50 -10.52 -20.66
CA ALA A 223 20.07 -9.92 -19.46
C ALA A 223 18.95 -9.66 -18.44
N TYR A 224 18.81 -10.54 -17.46
CA TYR A 224 18.32 -10.15 -16.15
C TYR A 224 19.55 -10.08 -15.24
N SER A 225 20.16 -8.91 -15.28
CA SER A 225 21.07 -8.44 -14.23
C SER A 225 20.26 -8.34 -12.93
N CYS A 226 20.44 -9.28 -12.02
CA CYS A 226 20.03 -9.11 -10.64
C CYS A 226 21.09 -8.27 -9.93
N ASN A 227 20.93 -6.95 -9.98
CA ASN A 227 21.30 -6.06 -8.87
C ASN A 227 20.02 -5.72 -8.12
#